data_AF-A0A368FHS7-F1
#
_entry.id   AF-A0A368FHS7-F1
#
_cell.length_a   1.000
_cell.length_b   1.000
_cell.length_c   1.000
_cell.angle_alpha   90.00
_cell.angle_beta   90.00
_cell.angle_gamma   90.00
#
_symmetry.space_group_name_H-M   'P 1'
#
loop_
_entity.id
_entity.type
_entity.pdbx_description
1 polymer ?
#
loop_
_entity_poly.entity_id
_entity_poly.type
_entity_poly.pdbx_seq_one_letter_code
_entity_poly.pdbx_strand_id
1 'polypeptide(L)'
;MKALIVTLVFIVVVASTRRVLPSTRPKPQPYTACPDIKPKLSNYSEIKVPFVIVAEVEKGATSTHWLSGTTFLKSFWRWVFNFPHHITVPEGCNNVTRFLKFGANNTLGFNMRFDWTTIFVDSMEEKQLS
;
A
#
# COMPACT_ATOMS: atom_id res chain seq x y z
N MET A 1 44.65 3.30 40.65
CA MET A 1 44.14 4.00 39.44
C MET A 1 44.87 3.51 38.19
N LYS A 2 44.59 2.28 37.71
CA LYS A 2 45.13 1.70 36.45
C LYS A 2 44.19 0.70 35.78
N ALA A 3 43.23 0.13 36.52
CA ALA A 3 42.26 -0.82 35.99
C ALA A 3 41.15 -0.19 35.11
N LEU A 4 40.85 1.11 35.30
CA LEU A 4 39.72 1.76 34.63
C LEU A 4 39.97 2.04 33.13
N ILE A 5 41.23 2.19 32.74
CA ILE A 5 41.60 2.57 31.36
C ILE A 5 41.60 1.35 30.43
N VAL A 6 41.97 0.16 30.94
CA VAL A 6 42.06 -1.05 30.12
C VAL A 6 40.69 -1.52 29.64
N THR A 7 39.66 -1.37 30.48
CA THR A 7 38.29 -1.79 30.13
C THR A 7 37.66 -0.90 29.07
N LEU A 8 38.01 0.39 29.02
CA LEU A 8 37.40 1.33 28.06
C LEU A 8 37.91 1.12 26.63
N VAL A 9 39.18 0.70 26.47
CA VAL A 9 39.79 0.49 25.14
C VAL A 9 39.24 -0.77 24.46
N PHE A 10 38.85 -1.80 25.21
CA PHE A 10 38.33 -3.05 24.65
C PHE A 10 36.91 -2.89 24.04
N ILE A 11 36.10 -1.99 24.58
CA ILE A 11 34.72 -1.78 24.09
C ILE A 11 34.71 -1.06 22.73
N VAL A 12 35.72 -0.23 22.44
CA VAL A 12 35.79 0.52 21.16
C VAL A 12 36.14 -0.39 19.97
N VAL A 13 36.86 -1.49 20.19
CA VAL A 13 37.31 -2.40 19.11
C VAL A 13 36.20 -3.36 18.65
N VAL A 14 35.25 -3.72 19.52
CA VAL A 14 34.11 -4.57 19.14
C VAL A 14 33.06 -3.81 18.31
N ALA A 15 33.03 -2.47 18.41
CA ALA A 15 32.10 -1.65 17.63
C ALA A 15 32.54 -1.46 16.16
N SER A 16 33.82 -1.67 15.84
CA SER A 16 34.39 -1.25 14.54
C SER A 16 34.66 -2.40 13.55
N THR A 17 34.43 -3.66 13.93
CA THR A 17 34.61 -4.83 13.04
C THR A 17 33.35 -5.35 12.38
N ARG A 18 32.18 -4.73 12.57
CA ARG A 18 31.08 -4.85 11.60
C ARG A 18 31.39 -3.98 10.38
N ARG A 19 32.47 -4.33 9.68
CA ARG A 19 32.64 -3.99 8.26
C ARG A 19 31.39 -4.48 7.57
N VAL A 20 30.52 -3.53 7.26
CA VAL A 20 30.00 -3.28 5.92
C VAL A 20 30.35 -4.43 4.96
N LEU A 21 29.62 -5.55 5.06
CA LEU A 21 29.12 -6.10 3.81
C LEU A 21 28.36 -4.92 3.19
N PRO A 22 28.59 -4.55 1.92
CA PRO A 22 27.57 -3.80 1.23
C PRO A 22 26.33 -4.68 1.40
N SER A 23 25.42 -4.21 2.24
CA SER A 23 24.08 -4.71 2.20
C SER A 23 23.63 -4.26 0.82
N THR A 24 23.84 -5.13 -0.15
CA THR A 24 22.84 -5.47 -1.15
C THR A 24 21.61 -5.96 -0.38
N ARG A 25 21.08 -5.14 0.53
CA ARG A 25 19.65 -4.94 0.62
C ARG A 25 19.29 -4.74 -0.83
N PRO A 26 18.53 -5.66 -1.46
CA PRO A 26 17.78 -5.22 -2.60
C PRO A 26 17.13 -3.92 -2.11
N LYS A 27 17.43 -2.79 -2.78
CA LYS A 27 16.52 -1.64 -2.73
C LYS A 27 15.14 -2.28 -2.81
N PRO A 28 14.21 -2.01 -1.88
CA PRO A 28 12.85 -2.48 -2.08
C PRO A 28 12.47 -2.01 -3.47
N GLN A 29 12.50 -2.94 -4.43
CA GLN A 29 12.02 -2.67 -5.76
C GLN A 29 10.54 -2.41 -5.47
N PRO A 30 10.03 -1.21 -5.80
CA PRO A 30 8.60 -1.03 -5.71
C PRO A 30 8.03 -2.10 -6.64
N TYR A 31 7.42 -3.13 -6.05
CA TYR A 31 6.59 -4.07 -6.79
C TYR A 31 5.35 -3.27 -7.16
N THR A 32 5.47 -2.36 -8.11
CA THR A 32 4.39 -1.51 -8.59
C THR A 32 3.63 -2.29 -9.67
N ALA A 33 3.01 -3.39 -9.23
CA ALA A 33 1.96 -4.01 -10.01
C ALA A 33 0.79 -3.02 -10.08
N CYS A 34 0.31 -2.72 -11.28
CA CYS A 34 -0.89 -1.90 -11.43
C CYS A 34 -2.08 -2.57 -10.72
N PRO A 35 -2.95 -1.80 -10.06
CA PRO A 35 -4.17 -2.34 -9.51
C PRO A 35 -5.01 -3.02 -10.60
N ASP A 36 -5.55 -4.19 -10.28
CA ASP A 36 -6.48 -4.89 -11.17
C ASP A 36 -7.78 -4.08 -11.30
N ILE A 37 -8.37 -4.07 -12.49
CA ILE A 37 -9.74 -3.57 -12.70
C ILE A 37 -10.66 -4.79 -12.66
N LYS A 38 -11.68 -4.76 -11.79
CA LYS A 38 -12.67 -5.84 -11.64
C LYS A 38 -14.08 -5.28 -11.59
N PRO A 39 -15.11 -6.06 -11.93
CA PRO A 39 -16.49 -5.61 -11.75
C PRO A 39 -16.83 -5.51 -10.27
N LYS A 40 -17.64 -4.53 -9.90
CA LYS A 40 -18.28 -4.48 -8.59
C LYS A 40 -19.13 -5.73 -8.38
N LEU A 41 -19.11 -6.19 -7.14
CA LEU A 41 -19.82 -7.39 -6.72
C LEU A 41 -20.93 -7.00 -5.74
N SER A 42 -21.99 -7.79 -5.73
CA SER A 42 -23.03 -7.72 -4.71
C SER A 42 -22.52 -8.19 -3.34
N ASN A 43 -21.52 -9.09 -3.33
CA ASN A 43 -20.90 -9.61 -2.13
C ASN A 43 -19.38 -9.80 -2.31
N TYR A 44 -18.59 -9.25 -1.39
CA TYR A 44 -17.13 -9.32 -1.40
C TYR A 44 -16.56 -10.46 -0.52
N SER A 45 -17.40 -11.21 0.20
CA SER A 45 -16.96 -12.22 1.17
C SER A 45 -16.08 -13.31 0.53
N GLU A 46 -16.41 -13.71 -0.70
CA GLU A 46 -15.80 -14.85 -1.39
C GLU A 46 -14.53 -14.50 -2.20
N ILE A 47 -14.23 -13.21 -2.40
CA ILE A 47 -13.05 -12.83 -3.17
C ILE A 47 -11.75 -12.90 -2.35
N LYS A 48 -10.63 -13.20 -3.02
CA LYS A 48 -9.31 -13.31 -2.38
C LYS A 48 -8.73 -12.00 -1.84
N VAL A 49 -9.36 -10.85 -2.12
CA VAL A 49 -8.91 -9.54 -1.64
C VAL A 49 -9.25 -9.40 -0.15
N PRO A 50 -8.25 -9.19 0.74
CA PRO A 50 -8.48 -9.15 2.19
C PRO A 50 -9.34 -7.98 2.68
N PHE A 51 -9.15 -6.80 2.12
CA PHE A 51 -9.91 -5.60 2.50
C PHE A 51 -10.56 -4.98 1.28
N VAL A 52 -11.83 -4.63 1.42
CA VAL A 52 -12.56 -3.87 0.40
C VAL A 52 -13.22 -2.70 1.09
N ILE A 53 -12.99 -1.51 0.56
CA ILE A 53 -13.56 -0.27 1.07
C ILE A 53 -14.37 0.45 0.00
N VAL A 54 -15.25 1.32 0.45
CA VAL A 54 -15.75 2.45 -0.31
C VAL A 54 -15.16 3.71 0.32
N ALA A 55 -14.54 4.56 -0.48
CA ALA A 55 -14.03 5.85 -0.03
C ALA A 55 -14.16 6.87 -1.16
N GLU A 56 -14.36 8.13 -0.79
CA GLU A 56 -14.20 9.24 -1.71
C GLU A 56 -12.70 9.45 -1.98
N VAL A 57 -12.34 9.55 -3.26
CA VAL A 57 -10.95 9.80 -3.64
C VAL A 57 -10.79 11.26 -4.03
N GLU A 58 -10.04 11.99 -3.23
CA GLU A 58 -9.72 13.39 -3.47
C GLU A 58 -8.40 13.50 -4.23
N LYS A 59 -8.39 14.37 -5.24
CA LYS A 59 -7.21 14.56 -6.09
C LYS A 59 -6.09 15.24 -5.31
N GLY A 60 -5.08 14.45 -4.91
CA GLY A 60 -3.83 14.97 -4.35
C GLY A 60 -2.76 15.34 -5.40
N ALA A 61 -1.52 15.49 -4.95
CA ALA A 61 -0.39 15.87 -5.79
C ALA A 61 0.21 14.68 -6.54
N THR A 62 0.60 14.91 -7.80
CA THR A 62 1.25 13.95 -8.71
C THR A 62 0.53 12.60 -8.78
N SER A 63 0.98 11.63 -7.99
CA SER A 63 0.50 10.24 -7.98
C SER A 63 -0.18 9.84 -6.67
N THR A 64 -0.23 10.72 -5.68
CA THR A 64 -0.82 10.42 -4.37
C THR A 64 -2.17 11.11 -4.24
N HIS A 65 -3.18 10.36 -3.84
CA HIS A 65 -4.56 10.82 -3.71
C HIS A 65 -5.09 10.50 -2.31
N TRP A 66 -5.91 11.39 -1.76
CA TRP A 66 -6.44 11.25 -0.41
C TRP A 66 -7.70 10.41 -0.41
N LEU A 67 -7.90 9.64 0.66
CA LEU A 67 -9.11 8.89 0.91
C LEU A 67 -9.89 9.55 2.03
N SER A 68 -11.15 9.89 1.77
CA SER A 68 -12.09 10.40 2.77
C SER A 68 -13.37 9.55 2.80
N GLY A 69 -14.10 9.61 3.92
CA GLY A 69 -15.35 8.84 4.08
C GLY A 69 -15.20 7.31 4.04
N THR A 70 -14.03 6.77 4.39
CA THR A 70 -13.72 5.33 4.27
C THR A 70 -14.70 4.44 5.04
N THR A 71 -15.36 3.55 4.31
CA THR A 71 -16.28 2.52 4.82
C THR A 71 -15.81 1.14 4.38
N PHE A 72 -15.70 0.18 5.30
CA PHE A 72 -15.28 -1.19 4.96
C PHE A 72 -16.48 -2.04 4.51
N LEU A 73 -16.43 -2.53 3.27
CA LEU A 73 -17.35 -3.58 2.77
C LEU A 73 -16.87 -4.98 3.13
N LYS A 74 -15.56 -5.14 3.26
CA LYS A 74 -14.91 -6.36 3.74
C LYS A 74 -13.68 -5.98 4.55
N SER A 75 -13.51 -6.64 5.68
CA SER A 75 -12.27 -6.61 6.44
C SER A 75 -11.88 -8.01 6.85
N PHE A 76 -10.62 -8.37 6.61
CA PHE A 76 -10.06 -9.62 7.08
C PHE A 76 -9.90 -9.64 8.62
N TRP A 77 -9.64 -8.47 9.23
CA TRP A 77 -9.55 -8.32 10.68
C TRP A 77 -10.82 -7.70 11.25
N ARG A 78 -11.19 -8.12 12.47
CA ARG A 78 -12.31 -7.50 13.20
C ARG A 78 -12.06 -6.03 13.51
N TRP A 79 -10.80 -5.64 13.71
CA TRP A 79 -10.36 -4.28 13.98
C TRP A 79 -9.26 -3.90 13.00
N VAL A 80 -9.40 -2.75 12.35
CA VAL A 80 -8.42 -2.21 11.41
C VAL A 80 -7.86 -0.92 12.00
N PHE A 81 -6.62 -0.98 12.49
CA PHE A 81 -5.90 0.19 12.99
C PHE A 81 -4.95 0.70 11.90
N ASN A 82 -4.75 2.02 11.84
CA ASN A 82 -3.83 2.66 10.90
C ASN A 82 -4.09 2.33 9.43
N PHE A 83 -5.35 2.23 9.03
CA PHE A 83 -5.69 2.14 7.62
C PHE A 83 -5.18 3.39 6.87
N PRO A 84 -4.57 3.26 5.69
CA PRO A 84 -3.99 4.40 4.98
C PRO A 84 -5.06 5.44 4.64
N HIS A 85 -4.69 6.71 4.81
CA HIS A 85 -5.51 7.86 4.41
C HIS A 85 -5.22 8.35 3.00
N HIS A 86 -4.29 7.71 2.30
CA HIS A 86 -3.91 8.04 0.94
C HIS A 86 -3.59 6.78 0.15
N ILE A 87 -3.78 6.84 -1.16
CA ILE A 87 -3.31 5.83 -2.10
C ILE A 87 -2.30 6.47 -3.03
N THR A 88 -1.34 5.67 -3.48
CA THR A 88 -0.40 6.08 -4.53
C THR A 88 -0.72 5.28 -5.78
N VAL A 89 -0.96 5.99 -6.88
CA VAL A 89 -1.07 5.40 -8.22
C VAL A 89 0.35 5.12 -8.69
N PRO A 90 0.71 3.85 -8.95
CA PRO A 90 2.01 3.53 -9.49
C PRO A 90 2.27 4.21 -10.84
N GLU A 91 3.52 4.61 -11.09
CA GLU A 91 3.92 5.11 -12.40
C GLU A 91 3.66 4.06 -13.48
N GLY A 92 3.10 4.49 -14.63
CA GLY A 92 2.74 3.61 -15.74
C GLY A 92 1.33 2.99 -15.65
N CYS A 93 0.60 3.18 -14.54
CA CYS A 93 -0.75 2.63 -14.37
C CYS A 93 -1.88 3.59 -14.76
N ASN A 94 -1.66 4.38 -15.83
CA ASN A 94 -2.61 5.39 -16.32
C ASN A 94 -3.99 4.83 -16.67
N ASN A 95 -4.07 3.54 -17.01
CA ASN A 95 -5.32 2.87 -17.30
C ASN A 95 -6.24 2.84 -16.07
N VAL A 96 -5.68 2.64 -14.86
CA VAL A 96 -6.44 2.58 -13.62
C VAL A 96 -6.93 3.97 -13.20
N THR A 97 -6.12 5.01 -13.44
CA THR A 97 -6.48 6.41 -13.16
C THR A 97 -7.75 6.86 -13.90
N ARG A 98 -8.07 6.26 -15.05
CA ARG A 98 -9.30 6.56 -15.80
C ARG A 98 -10.57 6.11 -15.07
N PHE A 99 -10.47 5.08 -14.22
CA PHE A 99 -11.58 4.54 -13.45
C PHE A 99 -11.70 5.14 -12.05
N LEU A 100 -10.66 5.86 -11.61
CA LEU A 100 -10.67 6.64 -10.38
C LEU A 100 -11.57 7.88 -10.57
N LYS A 101 -12.77 7.82 -9.99
CA LYS A 101 -13.72 8.93 -10.01
C LYS A 101 -13.38 9.92 -8.90
N PHE A 102 -12.65 10.98 -9.21
CA PHE A 102 -12.28 12.00 -8.23
C PHE A 102 -13.51 12.76 -7.69
N GLY A 103 -13.56 13.00 -6.38
CA GLY A 103 -14.72 13.63 -5.72
C GLY A 103 -15.97 12.75 -5.66
N ALA A 104 -15.80 11.44 -5.86
CA ALA A 104 -16.86 10.45 -5.79
C ALA A 104 -16.40 9.19 -5.06
N ASN A 105 -17.37 8.38 -4.63
CA ASN A 105 -17.12 7.11 -3.98
C ASN A 105 -16.56 6.08 -4.96
N ASN A 106 -15.37 5.57 -4.65
CA ASN A 106 -14.72 4.49 -5.36
C ASN A 106 -14.70 3.25 -4.48
N THR A 107 -14.87 2.07 -5.10
CA THR A 107 -14.73 0.80 -4.40
C THR A 107 -13.34 0.24 -4.65
N LEU A 108 -12.53 0.14 -3.59
CA LEU A 108 -11.11 -0.16 -3.69
C LEU A 108 -10.76 -1.41 -2.86
N GLY A 109 -9.88 -2.25 -3.41
CA GLY A 109 -9.37 -3.46 -2.80
C GLY A 109 -7.92 -3.33 -2.36
N PHE A 110 -7.60 -3.83 -1.17
CA PHE A 110 -6.28 -3.75 -0.56
C PHE A 110 -5.79 -5.12 -0.10
N ASN A 111 -4.48 -5.33 -0.19
CA ASN A 111 -3.81 -6.54 0.29
C ASN A 111 -3.61 -6.53 1.83
N MET A 112 -2.97 -7.59 2.36
CA MET A 112 -2.67 -7.72 3.79
C MET A 112 -1.75 -6.64 4.37
N ARG A 113 -1.09 -5.84 3.53
CA ARG A 113 -0.20 -4.73 3.89
C ARG A 113 -0.83 -3.35 3.70
N PHE A 114 -2.10 -3.31 3.31
CA PHE A 114 -2.80 -2.09 2.88
C PHE A 114 -2.21 -1.41 1.64
N ASP A 115 -1.54 -2.16 0.77
CA ASP A 115 -1.25 -1.67 -0.58
C ASP A 115 -2.53 -1.78 -1.41
N TRP A 116 -2.83 -0.75 -2.20
CA TRP A 116 -3.97 -0.76 -3.12
C TRP A 116 -3.69 -1.73 -4.28
N THR A 117 -4.56 -2.73 -4.47
CA THR A 117 -4.36 -3.80 -5.47
C THR A 117 -5.48 -3.94 -6.48
N THR A 118 -6.66 -3.37 -6.22
CA THR A 118 -7.83 -3.57 -7.09
C THR A 118 -8.74 -2.35 -7.06
N ILE A 119 -9.31 -1.97 -8.20
CA ILE A 119 -10.46 -1.08 -8.30
C ILE A 119 -11.66 -1.86 -8.80
N PHE A 120 -12.80 -1.68 -8.13
CA PHE A 120 -14.05 -2.31 -8.52
C PHE A 120 -14.95 -1.28 -9.23
N VAL A 121 -15.19 -1.50 -10.52
CA VAL A 121 -15.93 -0.60 -11.42
C VAL A 121 -17.29 -1.19 -11.77
N ASP A 122 -18.24 -0.36 -12.19
CA ASP A 122 -19.55 -0.88 -12.56
C ASP A 122 -19.42 -1.73 -13.84
N SER A 123 -20.15 -2.84 -13.93
CA SER A 123 -19.98 -3.86 -15.00
C SER A 123 -20.19 -3.31 -16.42
N MET A 124 -20.82 -2.14 -16.56
CA MET A 124 -20.97 -1.44 -17.84
C MET A 124 -19.69 -0.71 -18.27
N GLU A 125 -18.85 -0.28 -17.32
CA GLU A 125 -17.57 0.37 -17.58
C GLU A 125 -16.49 -0.64 -18.00
N GLU A 126 -16.57 -1.88 -17.49
CA GLU A 126 -15.63 -2.96 -17.85
C GLU A 126 -15.81 -3.45 -19.30
N LYS A 127 -17.05 -3.51 -19.82
CA LYS A 127 -17.33 -3.94 -21.19
C LYS A 127 -16.76 -3.00 -22.27
N GLN A 128 -16.36 -1.79 -21.90
CA GLN A 128 -15.70 -0.86 -22.82
C GLN A 128 -14.18 -1.11 -22.96
N LEU A 129 -13.62 -2.08 -22.21
CA LEU A 129 -12.20 -2.46 -22.27
C LEU A 129 -11.93 -3.81 -22.97
N SER A 130 -12.97 -4.56 -23.34
CA SER A 130 -12.89 -5.82 -24.10
C SER A 130 -13.22 -5.59 -25.56
#